data_AF-A0A522DHR2-F1
#
_entry.id   AF-A0A522DHR2-F1
#
_cell.length_a   1.000
_cell.length_b   1.000
_cell.length_c   1.000
_cell.angle_alpha   90.00
_cell.angle_beta   90.00
_cell.angle_gamma   90.00
#
_symmetry.space_group_name_H-M   'P 1'
#
loop_
_entity.id
_entity.type
_entity.pdbx_description
1 polymer ?
#
loop_
_entity_poly.entity_id
_entity_poly.type
_entity_poly.pdbx_seq_one_letter_code
_entity_poly.pdbx_strand_id
1 'polypeptide(L)'
;MSKPRALPDRPHASAEELIQRHDQLKGARANFDTQFQEVKDLLWPDGGDFTKQRTPGEKTNLQIYDANPTLAVEQGASVLEAFLMPPTQRWQHTRASDPELMKVASVKKFFEDLDDAVFDARYAGRSNFQGENQQG
;
A
#
# COMPACT_ATOMS: atom_id res chain seq x y z
N MET A 1 -27.38 26.49 -20.03
CA MET A 1 -27.02 25.07 -19.83
C MET A 1 -25.67 24.82 -20.49
N SER A 2 -24.59 24.74 -19.71
CA SER A 2 -23.23 24.53 -20.23
C SER A 2 -22.99 23.02 -20.39
N LYS A 3 -22.58 22.58 -21.58
CA LYS A 3 -22.23 21.18 -21.86
C LYS A 3 -21.04 20.74 -20.98
N PRO A 4 -21.02 19.50 -20.48
CA PRO A 4 -19.85 18.98 -19.78
C PRO A 4 -18.65 18.95 -20.73
N ARG A 5 -17.51 19.47 -20.26
CA ARG A 5 -16.23 19.45 -20.96
C ARG A 5 -15.80 17.99 -21.10
N ALA A 6 -15.86 17.44 -22.31
CA ALA A 6 -15.33 16.11 -22.61
C ALA A 6 -13.85 16.08 -22.19
N LEU A 7 -13.49 15.08 -21.37
CA LEU A 7 -12.10 14.83 -21.01
C LEU A 7 -11.34 14.53 -22.31
N PRO A 8 -10.18 15.16 -22.58
CA PRO A 8 -9.43 14.88 -23.81
C PRO A 8 -9.10 13.39 -23.87
N ASP A 9 -9.38 12.77 -25.01
CA ASP A 9 -9.08 11.37 -25.30
C ASP A 9 -7.55 11.22 -25.29
N ARG A 10 -7.00 10.89 -24.12
CA ARG A 10 -5.56 10.63 -23.97
C ARG A 10 -5.31 9.31 -24.70
N PRO A 11 -4.28 9.20 -25.57
CA PRO A 11 -3.91 7.92 -26.14
C PRO A 11 -3.57 6.98 -24.97
N HIS A 12 -4.44 6.02 -24.70
CA HIS A 12 -4.16 4.95 -23.77
C HIS A 12 -3.19 4.01 -24.51
N ALA A 13 -2.12 3.61 -23.81
CA ALA A 13 -1.22 2.59 -24.35
C ALA A 13 -2.05 1.38 -24.76
N SER A 14 -1.78 0.84 -25.95
CA SER A 14 -2.39 -0.38 -26.43
C SER A 14 -2.12 -1.53 -25.45
N ALA A 15 -2.97 -2.55 -25.47
CA ALA A 15 -2.78 -3.72 -24.62
C ALA A 15 -1.39 -4.35 -24.81
N GLU A 16 -0.89 -4.37 -26.05
CA GLU A 16 0.45 -4.88 -26.39
C GLU A 16 1.57 -4.06 -25.76
N GLU A 17 1.49 -2.72 -25.83
CA GLU A 17 2.47 -1.83 -25.20
C GLU A 17 2.47 -1.98 -23.67
N LEU A 18 1.29 -2.18 -23.06
CA LEU A 18 1.17 -2.41 -21.62
C LEU A 18 1.79 -3.75 -21.20
N ILE A 19 1.56 -4.82 -21.96
CA ILE A 19 2.16 -6.14 -21.71
C ILE A 19 3.68 -6.05 -21.86
N GLN A 20 4.17 -5.43 -22.93
CA GLN A 20 5.60 -5.27 -23.14
C GLN A 20 6.27 -4.48 -22.00
N ARG A 21 5.64 -3.38 -21.56
CA ARG A 21 6.13 -2.60 -20.43
C ARG A 21 6.10 -3.39 -19.13
N HIS A 22 5.03 -4.16 -18.89
CA HIS A 22 4.93 -5.04 -17.73
C HIS A 22 6.09 -6.04 -17.71
N ASP A 23 6.37 -6.71 -18.82
CA ASP A 23 7.42 -7.74 -18.88
C ASP A 23 8.82 -7.15 -18.67
N GLN A 24 9.08 -5.95 -19.20
CA GLN A 24 10.30 -5.21 -18.93
C GLN A 24 10.46 -4.87 -17.43
N LEU A 25 9.40 -4.35 -16.80
CA LEU A 25 9.43 -4.00 -15.38
C LEU A 25 9.55 -5.24 -14.48
N LYS A 26 8.88 -6.33 -14.85
CA LYS A 26 9.01 -7.63 -14.18
C LYS A 26 10.44 -8.16 -14.26
N GLY A 27 11.08 -8.07 -15.44
CA GLY A 27 12.48 -8.41 -15.62
C GLY A 27 13.41 -7.54 -14.75
N ALA A 28 13.16 -6.23 -14.67
CA ALA A 28 13.94 -5.32 -13.84
C ALA A 28 13.81 -5.63 -12.33
N ARG A 29 12.66 -6.13 -11.88
CA ARG A 29 12.41 -6.48 -10.47
C ARG A 29 13.01 -7.83 -10.07
N ALA A 30 13.37 -8.69 -11.01
CA ALA A 30 13.76 -10.09 -10.74
C ALA A 30 14.85 -10.25 -9.66
N ASN A 31 15.88 -9.38 -9.66
CA ASN A 31 16.94 -9.42 -8.65
C ASN A 31 16.41 -9.14 -7.23
N PHE A 32 15.45 -8.24 -7.09
CA PHE A 32 14.80 -7.95 -5.81
C PHE A 32 13.90 -9.11 -5.39
N ASP A 33 13.15 -9.71 -6.31
CA ASP A 33 12.30 -10.86 -6.01
C ASP A 33 13.14 -12.04 -5.44
N THR A 34 14.35 -12.26 -5.94
CA THR A 34 15.29 -13.23 -5.37
C THR A 34 15.71 -12.86 -3.94
N GLN A 35 16.14 -11.61 -3.72
CA GLN A 35 16.54 -11.16 -2.38
C GLN A 35 15.38 -11.24 -1.38
N PHE A 36 14.17 -10.86 -1.79
CA PHE A 36 12.99 -10.95 -0.95
C PHE A 36 12.62 -12.39 -0.63
N GLN A 37 12.79 -13.31 -1.58
CA GLN A 37 12.62 -14.74 -1.30
C GLN A 37 13.60 -15.26 -0.24
N GLU A 38 14.87 -14.86 -0.31
CA GLU A 38 15.89 -15.25 0.67
C GLU A 38 15.55 -14.71 2.06
N VAL A 39 15.20 -13.43 2.16
CA VAL A 39 14.76 -12.80 3.42
C VAL A 39 13.51 -13.49 3.96
N LYS A 40 12.54 -13.77 3.10
CA LYS A 40 11.29 -14.46 3.46
C LYS A 40 11.56 -15.84 4.06
N ASP A 41 12.44 -16.63 3.46
CA ASP A 41 12.74 -17.98 3.95
C ASP A 41 13.44 -17.97 5.33
N LEU A 42 14.11 -16.87 5.68
CA LEU A 42 14.81 -16.70 6.96
C LEU A 42 13.96 -16.03 8.04
N LEU A 43 13.08 -15.11 7.67
CA LEU A 43 12.43 -14.20 8.62
C LEU A 43 10.91 -14.30 8.63
N TRP A 44 10.26 -14.63 7.50
CA TRP A 44 8.80 -14.50 7.34
C TRP A 44 8.16 -15.77 6.76
N PRO A 45 8.05 -16.84 7.56
CA PRO A 45 7.61 -18.15 7.09
C PRO A 45 6.15 -18.16 6.58
N ASP A 46 5.30 -17.30 7.14
CA ASP A 46 3.86 -17.24 6.83
C ASP A 46 3.55 -16.34 5.63
N GLY A 47 4.54 -15.57 5.13
CA GLY A 47 4.39 -14.69 3.98
C GLY A 47 4.26 -15.44 2.65
N GLY A 48 3.80 -14.74 1.61
CA GLY A 48 3.78 -15.22 0.23
C GLY A 48 5.18 -15.50 -0.32
N ASP A 49 5.31 -16.40 -1.30
CA ASP A 49 6.57 -16.62 -2.03
C ASP A 49 6.71 -15.61 -3.18
N PHE A 50 7.92 -15.11 -3.40
CA PHE A 50 8.25 -14.15 -4.45
C PHE A 50 8.68 -14.85 -5.74
N THR A 51 9.53 -15.87 -5.62
CA THR A 51 10.08 -16.61 -6.77
C THR A 51 9.74 -18.10 -6.75
N LYS A 52 9.33 -18.65 -5.60
CA LYS A 52 9.02 -20.07 -5.44
C LYS A 52 7.54 -20.35 -5.66
N GLN A 53 7.23 -21.49 -6.25
CA GLN A 53 5.89 -22.07 -6.30
C GLN A 53 5.91 -23.33 -5.43
N ARG A 54 5.20 -23.29 -4.32
CA ARG A 54 5.17 -24.39 -3.34
C ARG A 54 3.98 -25.30 -3.56
N THR A 55 4.17 -26.59 -3.28
CA THR A 55 3.06 -27.53 -3.24
C THR A 55 2.24 -27.35 -1.95
N PRO A 56 0.92 -27.65 -1.97
CA PRO A 56 0.11 -27.57 -0.76
C PRO A 56 0.70 -28.43 0.38
N GLY A 57 0.93 -27.82 1.54
CA GLY A 57 1.50 -28.48 2.73
C GLY A 57 3.03 -28.50 2.80
N GLU A 58 3.73 -27.89 1.83
CA GLU A 58 5.18 -27.74 1.88
C GLU A 58 5.62 -26.82 3.02
N LYS A 59 6.67 -27.23 3.76
CA LYS A 59 7.16 -26.47 4.91
C LYS A 59 7.92 -25.22 4.46
N THR A 60 7.60 -24.08 5.08
CA THR A 60 8.19 -22.78 4.76
C THR A 60 9.29 -22.35 5.75
N ASN A 61 9.36 -22.98 6.92
CA ASN A 61 10.25 -22.62 8.03
C ASN A 61 11.56 -23.42 8.10
N LEU A 62 11.97 -24.06 7.00
CA LEU A 62 13.12 -24.98 6.99
C LEU A 62 14.47 -24.31 7.26
N GLN A 63 14.58 -22.99 7.00
CA GLN A 63 15.81 -22.21 7.17
C GLN A 63 15.80 -21.36 8.45
N ILE A 64 14.75 -21.47 9.27
CA ILE A 64 14.60 -20.73 10.52
C ILE A 64 15.17 -21.56 11.66
N TYR A 65 16.37 -21.19 12.10
CA TYR A 65 17.07 -21.87 13.21
C TYR A 65 16.85 -21.18 14.56
N ASP A 66 16.43 -19.92 14.54
CA ASP A 66 16.11 -19.09 15.70
C ASP A 66 14.81 -18.33 15.42
N ALA A 67 13.94 -18.19 16.43
CA ALA A 67 12.66 -17.49 16.31
C ALA A 67 12.80 -15.96 16.50
N ASN A 68 13.89 -15.50 17.10
CA ASN A 68 14.08 -14.07 17.39
C ASN A 68 13.98 -13.16 16.15
N PRO A 69 14.58 -13.49 14.98
CA PRO A 69 14.48 -12.64 13.80
C PRO A 69 13.06 -12.53 13.25
N THR A 70 12.27 -13.61 13.30
CA THR A 70 10.85 -13.60 12.89
C THR A 70 10.03 -12.67 13.78
N LEU A 71 10.18 -12.81 15.09
CA LEU A 71 9.49 -11.93 16.04
C LEU A 71 9.88 -10.46 15.86
N ALA A 72 11.17 -10.19 15.59
CA ALA A 72 11.65 -8.83 15.38
C ALA A 72 11.05 -8.16 14.14
N VAL A 73 10.85 -8.90 13.04
CA VAL A 73 10.23 -8.38 11.82
C VAL A 73 8.74 -8.07 12.05
N GLU A 74 7.99 -8.97 12.69
CA GLU A 74 6.57 -8.76 13.01
C GLU A 74 6.37 -7.56 13.95
N GLN A 75 7.21 -7.46 15.00
CA GLN A 75 7.19 -6.32 15.91
C GLN A 75 7.59 -5.03 15.19
N GLY A 76 8.61 -5.08 14.34
CA GLY A 76 9.04 -3.93 13.55
C GLY A 76 7.94 -3.40 12.64
N ALA A 77 7.26 -4.28 11.91
CA ALA A 77 6.11 -3.93 11.06
C ALA A 77 4.98 -3.30 11.89
N SER A 78 4.62 -3.91 13.02
CA SER A 78 3.58 -3.40 13.93
C SER A 78 3.91 -2.01 14.46
N VAL A 79 5.17 -1.76 14.81
CA VAL A 79 5.65 -0.46 15.27
C VAL A 79 5.54 0.57 14.14
N LEU A 80 5.97 0.23 12.93
CA LEU A 80 5.86 1.12 11.77
C LEU A 80 4.40 1.49 11.46
N GLU A 81 3.49 0.53 11.53
CA GLU A 81 2.06 0.79 11.36
C GLU A 81 1.53 1.78 12.41
N ALA A 82 1.83 1.51 13.69
CA ALA A 82 1.42 2.38 14.80
C ALA A 82 1.96 3.81 14.66
N PHE A 83 3.17 3.99 14.12
CA PHE A 83 3.78 5.30 13.90
C PHE A 83 3.27 6.01 12.66
N LEU A 84 3.08 5.30 11.54
CA LEU A 84 2.77 5.93 10.25
C LEU A 84 1.28 6.13 10.03
N MET A 85 0.43 5.20 10.49
CA MET A 85 -1.00 5.18 10.20
C MET A 85 -1.86 4.85 11.43
N PRO A 86 -1.67 5.53 12.57
CA PRO A 86 -2.38 5.21 13.80
C PRO A 86 -3.91 5.33 13.62
N PRO A 87 -4.70 4.35 14.08
CA PRO A 87 -6.17 4.41 14.02
C PRO A 87 -6.78 5.43 14.99
N THR A 88 -6.02 5.86 15.98
CA THR A 88 -6.48 6.76 17.04
C THR A 88 -6.25 8.24 16.74
N GLN A 89 -5.46 8.57 15.72
CA GLN A 89 -5.08 9.95 15.40
C GLN A 89 -5.21 10.23 13.90
N ARG A 90 -5.64 11.44 13.55
CA ARG A 90 -5.58 11.94 12.18
C ARG A 90 -4.12 12.23 11.80
N TRP A 91 -3.61 11.45 10.86
CA TRP A 91 -2.24 11.58 10.33
C TRP A 91 -2.21 12.17 8.91
N GLN A 92 -3.37 12.33 8.27
CA GLN A 92 -3.50 12.97 6.96
C GLN A 92 -4.23 14.30 7.10
N HIS A 93 -3.71 15.31 6.40
CA HIS A 93 -4.34 16.61 6.28
C HIS A 93 -4.29 17.11 4.85
N THR A 94 -5.42 17.62 4.39
CA THR A 94 -5.55 18.21 3.06
C THR A 94 -5.67 19.72 3.18
N ARG A 95 -5.20 20.41 2.14
CA ARG A 95 -5.28 21.87 2.02
C ARG A 95 -5.30 22.28 0.56
N ALA A 96 -5.83 23.46 0.28
CA ALA A 96 -5.69 24.05 -1.04
C ALA A 96 -4.19 24.26 -1.37
N SER A 97 -3.82 24.02 -2.62
CA SER A 97 -2.48 24.33 -3.12
C SER A 97 -2.22 25.85 -3.14
N ASP A 98 -3.28 26.64 -3.31
CA ASP A 98 -3.24 28.10 -3.20
C ASP A 98 -3.51 28.56 -1.75
N PRO A 99 -2.54 29.20 -1.07
CA PRO A 99 -2.71 29.69 0.30
C PRO A 99 -3.79 30.75 0.48
N GLU A 100 -4.12 31.53 -0.57
CA GLU A 100 -5.17 32.57 -0.48
C GLU A 100 -6.55 31.95 -0.28
N LEU A 101 -6.79 30.79 -0.90
CA LEU A 101 -8.03 30.03 -0.70
C LEU A 101 -8.19 29.55 0.74
N MET A 102 -7.10 29.28 1.46
CA MET A 102 -7.15 28.88 2.87
C MET A 102 -7.55 30.02 3.82
N LYS A 103 -7.57 31.28 3.35
CA LYS A 103 -8.10 32.42 4.12
C LYS A 103 -9.63 32.46 4.11
N VAL A 104 -10.27 31.78 3.17
CA VAL A 104 -11.73 31.70 3.07
C VAL A 104 -12.23 30.60 4.01
N ALA A 105 -13.04 30.98 5.00
CA ALA A 105 -13.51 30.07 6.05
C ALA A 105 -14.24 28.83 5.51
N SER A 106 -15.06 28.99 4.46
CA SER A 106 -15.78 27.87 3.84
C SER A 106 -14.85 26.88 3.13
N VAL A 107 -13.76 27.35 2.53
CA VAL A 107 -12.76 26.48 1.89
C VAL A 107 -12.00 25.70 2.94
N LYS A 108 -11.57 26.36 4.02
CA LYS A 108 -10.91 25.69 5.13
C LYS A 108 -11.81 24.58 5.72
N LYS A 109 -13.07 24.90 5.98
CA LYS A 109 -14.06 23.93 6.47
C LYS A 109 -14.23 22.75 5.51
N PHE A 110 -14.28 22.99 4.20
CA PHE A 110 -14.38 21.91 3.22
C PHE A 110 -13.22 20.91 3.32
N PHE A 111 -11.98 21.38 3.50
CA PHE A 111 -10.83 20.48 3.67
C PHE A 111 -10.85 19.75 5.02
N GLU A 112 -11.33 20.38 6.09
CA GLU A 112 -11.55 19.72 7.38
C GLU A 112 -12.61 18.61 7.26
N ASP A 113 -13.75 18.89 6.60
CA ASP A 113 -14.80 17.90 6.34
C ASP A 113 -14.31 16.76 5.41
N LEU A 114 -13.41 17.08 4.46
CA LEU A 114 -12.78 16.09 3.57
C LEU A 114 -11.82 15.18 4.33
N ASP A 115 -10.99 15.72 5.22
CA ASP A 115 -10.09 14.95 6.07
C ASP A 115 -10.89 13.94 6.92
N ASP A 116 -12.02 14.39 7.48
CA ASP A 116 -12.92 13.55 8.28
C ASP A 116 -13.56 12.44 7.43
N ALA A 117 -14.07 12.78 6.24
CA ALA A 117 -14.64 11.79 5.33
C ALA A 117 -13.62 10.74 4.86
N VAL A 118 -12.37 11.13 4.61
CA VAL A 118 -11.29 10.22 4.21
C VAL A 118 -10.90 9.32 5.38
N PHE A 119 -10.78 9.88 6.59
CA PHE A 119 -10.50 9.11 7.79
C PHE A 119 -11.60 8.07 8.03
N ASP A 120 -12.86 8.48 8.06
CA ASP A 120 -14.01 7.59 8.27
C ASP A 120 -14.08 6.49 7.21
N ALA A 121 -13.86 6.82 5.93
CA ALA A 121 -13.86 5.84 4.86
C ALA A 121 -12.75 4.77 5.02
N ARG A 122 -11.58 5.17 5.53
CA ARG A 122 -10.43 4.28 5.76
C ARG A 122 -10.62 3.37 6.97
N TYR A 123 -11.28 3.84 8.02
CA TYR A 123 -11.51 3.04 9.23
C TYR A 123 -12.90 2.40 9.30
N ALA A 124 -13.75 2.64 8.29
CA ALA A 124 -15.01 1.93 8.14
C ALA A 124 -14.76 0.43 7.99
N GLY A 125 -15.49 -0.41 8.74
CA GLY A 125 -15.33 -1.87 8.72
C GLY A 125 -15.48 -2.52 7.34
N ARG A 126 -16.14 -1.85 6.37
CA ARG A 126 -16.25 -2.31 4.98
C ARG A 126 -14.97 -2.16 4.14
N SER A 127 -14.03 -1.29 4.57
CA SER A 127 -12.81 -1.01 3.81
C SER A 127 -11.69 -2.01 4.09
N ASN A 128 -11.76 -2.72 5.22
CA ASN A 128 -10.74 -3.62 5.75
C ASN A 128 -9.31 -3.05 5.75
N PHE A 129 -9.13 -1.73 5.70
CA PHE A 129 -7.82 -1.11 5.50
C PHE A 129 -6.79 -1.56 6.55
N GLN A 130 -7.21 -1.68 7.80
CA GLN A 130 -6.38 -2.15 8.91
C GLN A 130 -6.05 -3.65 8.80
N GLY A 131 -7.02 -4.46 8.34
CA GLY A 131 -6.81 -5.89 8.14
C GLY A 131 -5.82 -6.18 7.02
N GLU A 132 -5.90 -5.44 5.91
CA GLU A 132 -4.96 -5.58 4.79
C GLU A 132 -3.54 -5.11 5.16
N ASN A 133 -3.40 -4.04 5.95
CA ASN A 133 -2.09 -3.58 6.41
C ASN A 133 -1.37 -4.58 7.32
N GLN A 134 -2.12 -5.37 8.08
CA GLN A 134 -1.56 -6.39 8.99
C GLN A 134 -1.31 -7.74 8.31
N GLN A 135 -1.96 -7.99 7.17
CA GLN A 135 -1.88 -9.26 6.43
C GLN A 135 -0.94 -9.19 5.22
N GLY A 136 -0.39 -8.01 4.92
CA GLY A 136 0.53 -7.76 3.81
C GLY A 136 2.00 -7.96 4.12
#